data_AF-A0A7S0XAN3-F1
#
_entry.id   AF-A0A7S0XAN3-F1
#
_cell.length_a   1.000
_cell.length_b   1.000
_cell.length_c   1.000
_cell.angle_alpha   90.00
_cell.angle_beta   90.00
_cell.angle_gamma   90.00
#
_symmetry.space_group_name_H-M   'P 1'
#
loop_
_entity.id
_entity.type
_entity.pdbx_description
1 polymer ?
#
loop_
_entity_poly.entity_id
_entity_poly.type
_entity_poly.pdbx_seq_one_letter_code
_entity_poly.pdbx_strand_id
1 'polypeptide(L)'
;GGSGAPSLPSTGDLPGETSGVERGIIPRAIEDVFGYIQGDTSVRSKYLVRASYVQIYNEVISDLLKPERANLTIREDKKRGVFVEGLSEWVVRTPDEIYGLMERGATQRTTGSTRMNELSSRSHAVFIIIVENSKLEEEAGQSELRQSFKVGKLNLVDLAGSERVRLTGATGVRLEESKKINQSLSALGNVIKALTEPKGRAHIPYRDSKLTRVLEDSLGGNCKTTMMAMISPALEAFTESLSTLKFASRAKHIKNSARVNEDLDQKSLLRKYERELKRLRQELDERTKNLVDKRALLQLDEQRRKAEADKLRAITELEQRSQEFLKEKKEKMDLEARINAMQSQMLVGGSNQRPEDTSEFRAMLQEEHARIRNEYETRLRDLEADRQEAEEGRAQVGRYKAVLLKQRDIMIALTARLNERDETIIRMQEELKAYDAEYRRVEDALDAKTAELIALRRAAMQHSAESPHRNPDLVNALGGWAGNANGGGGGGG
;
A
#
# COMPACT_ATOMS: atom_id res chain seq x y z
N GLY A 1 -43.58 34.97 10.21
CA GLY A 1 -42.69 35.64 9.26
C GLY A 1 -41.29 35.52 9.79
N GLY A 2 -40.29 35.05 9.07
CA GLY A 2 -40.14 35.09 7.61
C GLY A 2 -38.92 35.95 7.27
N SER A 3 -37.75 35.54 7.78
CA SER A 3 -36.41 35.96 7.35
C SER A 3 -35.39 35.32 8.31
N GLY A 4 -34.48 34.50 7.81
CA GLY A 4 -33.35 33.98 8.61
C GLY A 4 -33.36 32.49 8.96
N ALA A 5 -34.31 31.68 8.46
CA ALA A 5 -34.14 30.23 8.50
C ALA A 5 -33.01 29.81 7.54
N PRO A 6 -32.13 28.86 7.90
CA PRO A 6 -31.09 28.33 7.01
C PRO A 6 -31.68 27.32 6.03
N SER A 7 -32.80 27.65 5.39
CA SER A 7 -33.35 26.85 4.29
C SER A 7 -32.55 27.14 3.01
N LEU A 8 -32.48 26.17 2.10
CA LEU A 8 -32.07 26.47 0.74
C LEU A 8 -33.02 27.54 0.19
N PRO A 9 -32.51 28.61 -0.44
CA PRO A 9 -33.31 29.73 -0.88
C PRO A 9 -34.48 29.23 -1.72
N SER A 10 -35.69 29.60 -1.29
CA SER A 10 -36.86 29.53 -2.16
C SER A 10 -36.75 30.62 -3.23
N THR A 11 -37.58 30.58 -4.26
CA THR A 11 -37.57 31.57 -5.36
C THR A 11 -37.70 33.03 -4.92
N GLY A 12 -38.01 33.31 -3.64
CA GLY A 12 -38.04 34.66 -3.05
C GLY A 12 -36.89 35.03 -2.10
N ASP A 13 -35.95 34.13 -1.79
CA ASP A 13 -34.87 34.36 -0.80
C ASP A 13 -33.51 34.72 -1.43
N LEU A 14 -33.49 35.06 -2.72
CA LEU A 14 -32.27 35.32 -3.49
C LEU A 14 -31.75 36.75 -3.27
N PRO A 15 -30.43 36.98 -3.47
CA PRO A 15 -29.72 38.19 -3.04
C PRO A 15 -30.17 39.52 -3.69
N GLY A 16 -31.20 39.51 -4.53
CA GLY A 16 -31.80 40.72 -5.10
C GLY A 16 -32.68 41.54 -4.14
N GLU A 17 -33.22 40.93 -3.07
CA GLU A 17 -34.20 41.60 -2.20
C GLU A 17 -33.80 41.78 -0.73
N THR A 18 -32.72 41.15 -0.25
CA THR A 18 -32.32 41.21 1.17
C THR A 18 -31.07 42.04 1.39
N SER A 19 -31.20 43.11 2.20
CA SER A 19 -30.08 43.93 2.65
C SER A 19 -29.00 43.05 3.34
N GLY A 20 -27.72 43.42 3.25
CA GLY A 20 -26.59 42.56 3.65
C GLY A 20 -26.59 42.03 5.10
N VAL A 21 -27.47 42.54 5.96
CA VAL A 21 -27.67 42.07 7.34
C VAL A 21 -28.57 40.81 7.41
N GLU A 22 -29.52 40.66 6.49
CA GLU A 22 -30.54 39.59 6.52
C GLU A 22 -30.13 38.31 5.79
N ARG A 23 -28.96 38.31 5.14
CA ARG A 23 -28.46 37.16 4.37
C ARG A 23 -28.12 35.98 5.30
N GLY A 24 -28.64 34.80 4.95
CA GLY A 24 -28.46 33.56 5.72
C GLY A 24 -27.06 32.93 5.61
N ILE A 25 -26.90 31.74 6.21
CA ILE A 25 -25.59 31.03 6.26
C ILE A 25 -25.08 30.60 4.89
N ILE A 26 -25.98 30.22 3.97
CA ILE A 26 -25.64 29.69 2.65
C ILE A 26 -24.94 30.74 1.78
N PRO A 27 -25.52 31.93 1.53
CA PRO A 27 -24.86 32.95 0.72
C PRO A 27 -23.52 33.39 1.33
N ARG A 28 -23.44 33.51 2.66
CA ARG A 28 -22.20 33.87 3.37
C ARG A 28 -21.11 32.80 3.21
N ALA A 29 -21.47 31.52 3.30
CA ALA A 29 -20.51 30.42 3.12
C ALA A 29 -19.98 30.35 1.68
N ILE A 30 -20.85 30.60 0.68
CA ILE A 30 -20.45 30.64 -0.73
C ILE A 30 -19.46 31.79 -0.95
N GLU A 31 -19.79 33.00 -0.48
CA GLU A 31 -18.90 34.16 -0.60
C GLU A 31 -17.58 33.97 0.12
N ASP A 32 -17.58 33.34 1.30
CA ASP A 32 -16.36 33.05 2.05
C ASP A 32 -15.45 32.07 1.29
N VAL A 33 -16.03 31.02 0.67
CA VAL A 33 -15.28 30.09 -0.20
C VAL A 33 -14.64 30.82 -1.38
N PHE A 34 -15.42 31.63 -2.10
CA PHE A 34 -14.89 32.36 -3.26
C PHE A 34 -13.93 33.48 -2.84
N GLY A 35 -14.15 34.13 -1.70
CA GLY A 35 -13.25 35.11 -1.12
C GLY A 35 -11.90 34.50 -0.73
N TYR A 36 -11.90 33.30 -0.17
CA TYR A 36 -10.68 32.53 0.09
C TYR A 36 -9.93 32.20 -1.21
N ILE A 37 -10.64 31.73 -2.24
CA ILE A 37 -10.05 31.40 -3.54
C ILE A 37 -9.44 32.65 -4.21
N GLN A 38 -10.15 33.78 -4.18
CA GLN A 38 -9.67 35.05 -4.74
C GLN A 38 -8.49 35.64 -3.94
N GLY A 39 -8.45 35.38 -2.63
CA GLY A 39 -7.35 35.79 -1.75
C GLY A 39 -6.07 34.97 -1.92
N ASP A 40 -6.15 33.75 -2.49
CA ASP A 40 -4.95 32.97 -2.81
C ASP A 40 -4.28 33.51 -4.10
N THR A 41 -3.28 34.35 -3.93
CA THR A 41 -2.50 34.96 -5.02
C THR A 41 -1.39 34.05 -5.58
N SER A 42 -1.27 32.82 -5.06
CA SER A 42 -0.26 31.87 -5.52
C SER A 42 -0.53 31.40 -6.95
N VAL A 43 0.40 31.69 -7.86
CA VAL A 43 0.39 31.16 -9.25
C VAL A 43 0.46 29.62 -9.29
N ARG A 44 0.87 29.01 -8.17
CA ARG A 44 1.06 27.58 -8.01
C ARG A 44 -0.16 26.85 -7.44
N SER A 45 -1.21 27.59 -7.08
CA SER A 45 -2.49 27.06 -6.66
C SER A 45 -3.50 27.20 -7.80
N LYS A 46 -4.20 26.13 -8.14
CA LYS A 46 -5.33 26.16 -9.07
C LYS A 46 -6.56 25.60 -8.39
N TYR A 47 -7.68 26.26 -8.56
CA TYR A 47 -8.96 25.86 -8.00
C TYR A 47 -9.95 25.49 -9.09
N LEU A 48 -10.73 24.43 -8.85
CA LEU A 48 -11.89 24.05 -9.64
C LEU A 48 -13.08 23.90 -8.70
N VAL A 49 -14.11 24.72 -8.91
CA VAL A 49 -15.36 24.64 -8.13
C VAL A 49 -16.45 24.02 -9.00
N ARG A 50 -17.13 23.02 -8.45
CA ARG A 50 -18.27 22.36 -9.09
C ARG A 50 -19.47 22.37 -8.15
N ALA A 51 -20.67 22.44 -8.71
CA ALA A 51 -21.91 22.36 -7.95
C ALA A 51 -22.88 21.34 -8.54
N SER A 52 -23.66 20.72 -7.65
CA SER A 52 -24.71 19.78 -7.99
C SER A 52 -25.91 20.01 -7.07
N TYR A 53 -27.12 19.71 -7.55
CA TYR A 53 -28.33 19.88 -6.75
C TYR A 53 -29.23 18.65 -6.86
N VAL A 54 -29.43 17.97 -5.74
CA VAL A 54 -30.16 16.71 -5.64
C VAL A 54 -31.47 16.93 -4.91
N GLN A 55 -32.55 16.31 -5.40
CA GLN A 55 -33.78 16.12 -4.66
C GLN A 55 -33.96 14.64 -4.32
N ILE A 56 -34.41 14.36 -3.09
CA ILE A 56 -34.87 13.04 -2.67
C ILE A 56 -36.34 13.16 -2.30
N TYR A 57 -37.20 12.53 -3.10
CA TYR A 57 -38.64 12.51 -2.89
C TYR A 57 -39.15 11.10 -3.09
N ASN A 58 -39.94 10.57 -2.15
CA ASN A 58 -40.52 9.23 -2.25
C ASN A 58 -39.48 8.11 -2.49
N GLU A 59 -38.29 8.23 -1.87
CA GLU A 59 -37.11 7.35 -2.07
C GLU A 59 -36.53 7.32 -3.50
N VAL A 60 -36.91 8.31 -4.32
CA VAL A 60 -36.37 8.56 -5.65
C VAL A 60 -35.40 9.74 -5.60
N ILE A 61 -34.23 9.57 -6.23
CA ILE A 61 -33.21 10.60 -6.36
C ILE A 61 -33.32 11.24 -7.74
N SER A 62 -33.47 12.55 -7.79
CA SER A 62 -33.56 13.33 -9.03
C SER A 62 -32.54 14.46 -9.05
N ASP A 63 -32.03 14.76 -10.23
CA ASP A 63 -31.15 15.92 -10.46
C ASP A 63 -31.99 17.17 -10.74
N LEU A 64 -31.89 18.17 -9.86
CA LEU A 64 -32.65 19.42 -10.00
C LEU A 64 -32.07 20.36 -11.07
N LEU A 65 -30.84 20.13 -11.54
CA LEU A 65 -30.20 20.92 -12.60
C LEU A 65 -30.33 20.25 -13.97
N LYS A 66 -30.66 18.96 -14.02
CA LYS A 66 -30.99 18.19 -15.23
C LYS A 66 -32.23 17.32 -15.00
N PRO A 67 -33.45 17.88 -15.17
CA PRO A 67 -34.70 17.22 -14.80
C PRO A 67 -34.96 15.89 -15.53
N GLU A 68 -34.33 15.67 -16.69
CA GLU A 68 -34.44 14.42 -17.44
C GLU A 68 -33.79 13.24 -16.70
N ARG A 69 -32.94 13.52 -15.71
CA ARG A 69 -32.20 12.54 -14.91
C ARG A 69 -32.92 12.31 -13.57
N ALA A 70 -33.84 11.35 -13.58
CA ALA A 70 -34.52 10.85 -12.38
C ALA A 70 -34.11 9.42 -12.05
N ASN A 71 -34.45 8.95 -10.84
CA ASN A 71 -34.12 7.61 -10.33
C ASN A 71 -32.62 7.30 -10.30
N LEU A 72 -31.79 8.28 -9.93
CA LEU A 72 -30.35 8.12 -9.85
C LEU A 72 -29.94 7.11 -8.75
N THR A 73 -28.87 6.39 -9.02
CA THR A 73 -28.34 5.31 -8.18
C THR A 73 -27.20 5.79 -7.28
N ILE A 74 -27.24 5.39 -6.00
CA ILE A 74 -26.15 5.66 -5.06
C ILE A 74 -25.10 4.56 -5.19
N ARG A 75 -23.86 4.95 -5.46
CA ARG A 75 -22.67 4.09 -5.49
C ARG A 75 -21.67 4.49 -4.40
N GLU A 76 -20.74 3.60 -4.14
CA GLU A 76 -19.68 3.76 -3.16
C GLU A 76 -18.36 3.43 -3.84
N ASP A 77 -17.38 4.30 -3.65
CA ASP A 77 -16.00 4.11 -4.10
C ASP A 77 -15.03 4.27 -2.92
N LYS A 78 -13.95 3.49 -2.90
CA LYS A 78 -12.98 3.47 -1.79
C LYS A 78 -12.29 4.82 -1.57
N LYS A 79 -12.11 5.61 -2.62
CA LYS A 79 -11.46 6.93 -2.56
C LYS A 79 -12.48 8.06 -2.49
N ARG A 80 -13.52 7.98 -3.31
CA ARG A 80 -14.51 9.06 -3.49
C ARG A 80 -15.63 9.04 -2.44
N GLY A 81 -15.75 7.96 -1.68
CA GLY A 81 -16.82 7.76 -0.71
C GLY A 81 -18.17 7.49 -1.40
N VAL A 82 -19.26 7.85 -0.73
CA VAL A 82 -20.61 7.66 -1.27
C VAL A 82 -20.97 8.79 -2.24
N PHE A 83 -21.41 8.43 -3.46
CA PHE A 83 -21.79 9.38 -4.49
C PHE A 83 -23.02 8.93 -5.28
N VAL A 84 -23.68 9.88 -5.93
CA VAL A 84 -24.83 9.61 -6.81
C VAL A 84 -24.31 9.50 -8.24
N GLU A 85 -24.45 8.33 -8.84
CA GLU A 85 -24.05 8.08 -10.22
C GLU A 85 -24.97 8.83 -11.19
N GLY A 86 -24.38 9.50 -12.19
CA GLY A 86 -25.14 10.24 -13.20
C GLY A 86 -25.62 11.63 -12.77
N LEU A 87 -25.35 12.04 -11.53
CA LEU A 87 -25.62 13.40 -11.06
C LEU A 87 -24.80 14.42 -11.87
N SER A 88 -25.43 15.51 -12.32
CA SER A 88 -24.74 16.57 -13.03
C SER A 88 -23.86 17.40 -12.10
N GLU A 89 -22.66 17.69 -12.58
CA GLU A 89 -21.69 18.57 -11.91
C GLU A 89 -21.43 19.76 -12.83
N TRP A 90 -21.80 20.95 -12.38
CA TRP A 90 -21.65 22.20 -13.13
C TRP A 90 -20.42 22.94 -12.62
N VAL A 91 -19.49 23.25 -13.52
CA VAL A 91 -18.33 24.08 -13.20
C VAL A 91 -18.80 25.52 -13.00
N VAL A 92 -18.41 26.12 -11.88
CA VAL A 92 -18.74 27.50 -11.55
C VAL A 92 -17.49 28.32 -11.27
N ARG A 93 -17.55 29.62 -11.57
CA ARG A 93 -16.44 30.57 -11.45
C ARG A 93 -16.73 31.74 -10.52
N THR A 94 -18.00 32.02 -10.26
CA THR A 94 -18.42 33.14 -9.40
C THR A 94 -19.51 32.71 -8.42
N PRO A 95 -19.69 33.43 -7.30
CA PRO A 95 -20.84 33.24 -6.40
C PRO A 95 -22.19 33.36 -7.11
N ASP A 96 -22.32 34.28 -8.08
CA ASP A 96 -23.56 34.51 -8.82
C ASP A 96 -23.98 33.29 -9.65
N GLU A 97 -23.02 32.56 -10.22
CA GLU A 97 -23.30 31.32 -10.93
C GLU A 97 -23.87 30.24 -9.98
N ILE A 98 -23.38 30.16 -8.74
CA ILE A 98 -23.97 29.29 -7.72
C ILE A 98 -25.41 29.71 -7.43
N TYR A 99 -25.68 30.99 -7.21
CA TYR A 99 -27.03 31.48 -6.94
C TYR A 99 -27.99 31.18 -8.09
N GLY A 100 -27.55 31.35 -9.33
CA GLY A 100 -28.35 30.99 -10.51
C GLY A 100 -28.66 29.48 -10.60
N LEU A 101 -27.71 28.61 -10.21
CA LEU A 101 -27.98 27.16 -10.13
C LEU A 101 -28.98 26.83 -9.02
N MET A 102 -28.89 27.49 -7.87
CA MET A 102 -29.84 27.31 -6.77
C MET A 102 -31.25 27.74 -7.16
N GLU A 103 -31.39 28.89 -7.83
CA GLU A 103 -32.66 29.41 -8.34
C GLU A 103 -33.28 28.46 -9.38
N ARG A 104 -32.48 27.98 -10.33
CA ARG A 104 -32.92 27.02 -11.34
C ARG A 104 -33.45 25.74 -10.69
N GLY A 105 -32.69 25.18 -9.74
CA GLY A 105 -33.12 23.98 -9.04
C GLY A 105 -34.34 24.21 -8.13
N ALA A 106 -34.46 25.38 -7.50
CA ALA A 106 -35.63 25.75 -6.71
C ALA A 106 -36.88 25.86 -7.60
N THR A 107 -36.76 26.47 -8.78
CA THR A 107 -37.84 26.56 -9.77
C THR A 107 -38.26 25.17 -10.25
N GLN A 108 -37.30 24.26 -10.47
CA GLN A 108 -37.60 22.87 -10.83
C GLN A 108 -38.33 22.12 -9.70
N ARG A 109 -37.89 22.32 -8.46
CA ARG A 109 -38.53 21.78 -7.25
C ARG A 109 -39.98 22.27 -7.12
N THR A 110 -40.27 23.50 -7.51
CA THR A 110 -41.60 24.12 -7.48
C THR A 110 -42.47 23.74 -8.69
N THR A 111 -41.93 23.65 -9.91
CA THR A 111 -42.72 23.35 -11.12
C THR A 111 -43.21 21.90 -11.19
N GLY A 112 -42.51 20.95 -10.57
CA GLY A 112 -43.02 19.58 -10.35
C GLY A 112 -44.29 19.50 -9.49
N SER A 113 -44.69 20.61 -8.85
CA SER A 113 -45.85 20.69 -7.95
C SER A 113 -47.17 21.11 -8.61
N THR A 114 -47.19 21.37 -9.93
CA THR A 114 -48.40 21.88 -10.62
C THR A 114 -49.44 20.79 -10.89
N ARG A 115 -50.13 20.37 -9.82
CA ARG A 115 -51.57 20.06 -9.68
C ARG A 115 -51.73 19.37 -8.32
N MET A 116 -51.97 20.17 -7.27
CA MET A 116 -52.32 19.74 -5.90
C MET A 116 -51.19 19.21 -4.97
N ASN A 117 -50.19 20.01 -4.56
CA ASN A 117 -49.62 20.04 -3.18
C ASN A 117 -48.35 20.90 -3.08
N GLU A 118 -48.08 21.38 -1.87
CA GLU A 118 -46.82 21.97 -1.40
C GLU A 118 -45.71 20.88 -1.34
N LEU A 119 -45.07 20.62 -2.49
CA LEU A 119 -44.05 19.56 -2.67
C LEU A 119 -42.70 19.89 -1.99
N SER A 120 -42.46 21.17 -1.69
CA SER A 120 -41.22 21.67 -1.09
C SER A 120 -41.03 21.17 0.35
N SER A 121 -42.08 21.18 1.18
CA SER A 121 -42.05 20.71 2.58
C SER A 121 -41.89 19.19 2.71
N ARG A 122 -42.08 18.45 1.61
CA ARG A 122 -42.19 16.99 1.55
C ARG A 122 -41.04 16.30 0.83
N SER A 123 -40.05 17.05 0.36
CA SER A 123 -38.86 16.52 -0.31
C SER A 123 -37.61 17.02 0.39
N HIS A 124 -36.59 16.16 0.44
CA HIS A 124 -35.27 16.58 0.90
C HIS A 124 -34.50 17.14 -0.28
N ALA A 125 -33.70 18.17 -0.05
CA ALA A 125 -32.85 18.76 -1.05
C ALA A 125 -31.41 18.86 -0.54
N VAL A 126 -30.45 18.48 -1.39
CA VAL A 126 -29.03 18.49 -1.06
C VAL A 126 -28.30 19.25 -2.15
N PHE A 127 -27.82 20.45 -1.82
CA PHE A 127 -26.94 21.22 -2.67
C PHE A 127 -25.48 20.90 -2.32
N ILE A 128 -24.72 20.44 -3.29
CA ILE A 128 -23.35 19.96 -3.11
C ILE A 128 -22.41 20.91 -3.83
N ILE A 129 -21.42 21.43 -3.11
CA ILE A 129 -20.33 22.24 -3.65
C ILE A 129 -19.04 21.45 -3.45
N ILE A 130 -18.31 21.20 -4.53
CA ILE A 130 -17.02 20.51 -4.53
C ILE A 130 -15.95 21.51 -4.94
N VAL A 131 -14.95 21.69 -4.09
CA VAL A 131 -13.79 22.54 -4.35
C VAL A 131 -12.56 21.65 -4.46
N GLU A 132 -11.98 21.59 -5.64
CA GLU A 132 -10.70 20.93 -5.87
C GLU A 132 -9.60 22.00 -5.89
N ASN A 133 -8.52 21.76 -5.16
CA ASN A 133 -7.32 22.56 -5.16
C ASN A 133 -6.15 21.70 -5.63
N SER A 134 -5.47 22.14 -6.68
CA SER A 134 -4.20 21.60 -7.13
C SER A 134 -3.11 22.58 -6.76
N LYS A 135 -2.20 22.18 -5.86
CA LYS A 135 -1.09 23.03 -5.42
C LYS A 135 0.25 22.40 -5.78
N LEU A 136 1.13 23.21 -6.35
CA LEU A 136 2.54 22.84 -6.53
C LEU A 136 3.33 23.34 -5.33
N GLU A 137 3.84 22.43 -4.50
CA GLU A 137 4.63 22.73 -3.31
C GLU A 137 6.12 22.44 -3.56
N GLU A 138 7.00 23.26 -2.99
CA GLU A 138 8.44 22.98 -2.90
C GLU A 138 8.70 22.17 -1.63
N GLU A 139 9.31 21.00 -1.75
CA GLU A 139 9.79 20.25 -0.59
C GLU A 139 11.10 20.89 -0.10
N ALA A 140 11.14 21.31 1.18
CA ALA A 140 12.31 21.92 1.78
C ALA A 140 13.54 21.00 1.62
N GLY A 141 14.53 21.47 0.84
CA GLY A 141 15.77 20.74 0.55
C GLY A 141 15.82 19.97 -0.77
N GLN A 142 14.83 20.09 -1.66
CA GLN A 142 14.84 19.44 -2.98
C GLN A 142 14.42 20.40 -4.11
N SER A 143 15.05 20.27 -5.29
CA SER A 143 14.84 21.12 -6.46
C SER A 143 13.57 20.78 -7.28
N GLU A 144 12.75 19.83 -6.83
CA GLU A 144 11.57 19.36 -7.59
C GLU A 144 10.25 19.78 -6.95
N LEU A 145 9.28 20.16 -7.80
CA LEU A 145 7.95 20.61 -7.39
C LEU A 145 7.02 19.40 -7.22
N ARG A 146 6.40 19.26 -6.05
CA ARG A 146 5.40 18.23 -5.75
C ARG A 146 4.00 18.77 -6.02
N GLN A 147 3.18 18.03 -6.76
CA GLN A 147 1.77 18.38 -6.97
C GLN A 147 0.89 17.64 -5.95
N SER A 148 0.17 18.38 -5.12
CA SER A 148 -0.84 17.87 -4.20
C SER A 148 -2.23 18.26 -4.67
N PHE A 149 -3.17 17.32 -4.61
CA PHE A 149 -4.59 17.57 -4.92
C PHE A 149 -5.40 17.43 -3.64
N LYS A 150 -6.11 18.49 -3.26
CA LYS A 150 -7.02 18.51 -2.11
C LYS A 150 -8.45 18.68 -2.60
N VAL A 151 -9.37 17.90 -2.06
CA VAL A 151 -10.79 17.95 -2.44
C VAL A 151 -11.66 18.24 -1.22
N GLY A 152 -12.27 19.41 -1.19
CA GLY A 152 -13.30 19.78 -0.23
C GLY A 152 -14.69 19.52 -0.80
N LYS A 153 -15.60 18.99 0.03
CA LYS A 153 -17.02 18.82 -0.31
C LYS A 153 -17.87 19.46 0.78
N LEU A 154 -18.65 20.47 0.40
CA LEU A 154 -19.64 21.13 1.25
C LEU A 154 -21.04 20.67 0.83
N ASN A 155 -21.74 20.01 1.74
CA ASN A 155 -23.13 19.62 1.55
C ASN A 155 -24.05 20.56 2.33
N LEU A 156 -24.96 21.23 1.64
CA LEU A 156 -26.03 22.03 2.22
C LEU A 156 -27.32 21.24 2.09
N VAL A 157 -27.88 20.83 3.22
CA VAL A 157 -28.99 19.88 3.28
C VAL A 157 -30.22 20.58 3.85
N ASP A 158 -31.29 20.59 3.08
CA ASP A 158 -32.63 20.99 3.48
C ASP A 158 -33.49 19.73 3.65
N LEU A 159 -33.86 19.42 4.88
CA LEU A 159 -34.64 18.23 5.19
C LEU A 159 -36.13 18.53 5.09
N ALA A 160 -36.90 17.55 4.65
CA ALA A 160 -38.36 17.60 4.71
C ALA A 160 -38.86 17.81 6.15
N GLY A 161 -40.08 18.32 6.28
CA GLY A 161 -40.73 18.60 7.56
C GLY A 161 -40.71 17.39 8.50
N SER A 162 -40.41 17.63 9.79
CA SER A 162 -40.31 16.60 10.81
C SER A 162 -41.65 16.21 11.45
N GLU A 163 -42.75 16.83 11.03
CA GLU A 163 -44.08 16.65 11.59
C GLU A 163 -44.65 15.24 11.35
N ARG A 164 -45.47 14.77 12.29
CA ARG A 164 -46.04 13.42 12.22
C ARG A 164 -47.27 13.36 11.31
N VAL A 165 -47.32 12.32 10.45
CA VAL A 165 -48.44 12.03 9.53
C VAL A 165 -49.83 12.04 10.20
N ARG A 166 -49.95 11.64 11.48
CA ARG A 166 -51.26 11.61 12.17
C ARG A 166 -51.91 12.99 12.30
N LEU A 167 -51.13 14.08 12.28
CA LEU A 167 -51.65 15.45 12.38
C LEU A 167 -52.11 16.01 11.03
N THR A 168 -51.71 15.42 9.90
CA THR A 168 -51.96 16.00 8.57
C THR A 168 -53.31 15.59 7.97
N GLY A 169 -54.05 14.65 8.60
CA GLY A 169 -55.36 14.19 8.12
C GLY A 169 -55.35 13.53 6.73
N ALA A 170 -54.17 13.11 6.24
CA ALA A 170 -54.00 12.59 4.88
C ALA A 170 -54.63 11.20 4.69
N THR A 171 -55.37 11.01 3.59
CA THR A 171 -56.00 9.73 3.21
C THR A 171 -55.53 9.25 1.83
N GLY A 172 -55.60 7.94 1.58
CA GLY A 172 -55.28 7.33 0.28
C GLY A 172 -53.81 7.49 -0.14
N VAL A 173 -53.57 7.92 -1.38
CA VAL A 173 -52.22 8.09 -1.96
C VAL A 173 -51.34 9.04 -1.14
N ARG A 174 -51.93 10.10 -0.54
CA ARG A 174 -51.21 11.04 0.33
C ARG A 174 -50.73 10.40 1.63
N LEU A 175 -51.41 9.37 2.13
CA LEU A 175 -50.98 8.62 3.31
C LEU A 175 -49.73 7.79 2.98
N GLU A 176 -49.71 7.13 1.83
CA GLU A 176 -48.55 6.35 1.38
C GLU A 176 -47.33 7.25 1.08
N GLU A 177 -47.55 8.43 0.50
CA GLU A 177 -46.52 9.45 0.31
C GLU A 177 -45.94 9.92 1.67
N SER A 178 -46.82 10.28 2.61
CA SER A 178 -46.42 10.73 3.95
C SER A 178 -45.66 9.66 4.73
N LYS A 179 -46.00 8.37 4.55
CA LYS A 179 -45.25 7.24 5.12
C LYS A 179 -43.81 7.20 4.58
N LYS A 180 -43.61 7.41 3.27
CA LYS A 180 -42.27 7.38 2.66
C LYS A 180 -41.42 8.58 3.06
N ILE A 181 -42.02 9.76 3.20
CA ILE A 181 -41.31 10.94 3.71
C ILE A 181 -40.82 10.67 5.13
N ASN A 182 -41.72 10.16 5.98
CA ASN A 182 -41.35 9.83 7.36
C ASN A 182 -40.47 8.59 7.48
N GLN A 183 -40.42 7.71 6.47
CA GLN A 183 -39.45 6.61 6.41
C GLN A 183 -38.02 7.16 6.41
N SER A 184 -37.71 8.14 5.55
CA SER A 184 -36.36 8.72 5.47
C SER A 184 -35.93 9.41 6.78
N LEU A 185 -36.82 10.17 7.43
CA LEU A 185 -36.56 10.81 8.71
C LEU A 185 -36.50 9.81 9.89
N SER A 186 -37.30 8.75 9.84
CA SER A 186 -37.25 7.66 10.83
C SER A 186 -35.96 6.86 10.70
N ALA A 187 -35.52 6.55 9.47
CA ALA A 187 -34.24 5.91 9.18
C ALA A 187 -33.08 6.78 9.69
N LEU A 188 -33.13 8.09 9.46
CA LEU A 188 -32.17 9.04 10.03
C LEU A 188 -32.14 8.97 11.56
N GLY A 189 -33.30 8.94 12.21
CA GLY A 189 -33.40 8.75 13.66
C GLY A 189 -32.79 7.43 14.16
N ASN A 190 -32.97 6.35 13.41
CA ASN A 190 -32.40 5.03 13.72
C ASN A 190 -30.88 5.01 13.57
N VAL A 191 -30.34 5.64 12.52
CA VAL A 191 -28.89 5.81 12.32
C VAL A 191 -28.27 6.59 13.48
N ILE A 192 -28.86 7.73 13.86
CA ILE A 192 -28.38 8.53 15.00
C ILE A 192 -28.42 7.71 16.29
N LYS A 193 -29.51 6.99 16.55
CA LYS A 193 -29.62 6.11 17.71
C LYS A 193 -28.49 5.07 17.72
N ALA A 194 -28.28 4.38 16.59
CA ALA A 194 -27.23 3.36 16.46
C ALA A 194 -25.82 3.92 16.68
N LEU A 195 -25.53 5.13 16.17
CA LEU A 195 -24.24 5.80 16.31
C LEU A 195 -23.95 6.31 17.74
N THR A 196 -24.99 6.49 18.55
CA THR A 196 -24.88 7.02 19.92
C THR A 196 -24.97 5.93 20.99
N GLU A 197 -25.17 4.67 20.61
CA GLU A 197 -25.21 3.55 21.56
C GLU A 197 -23.82 3.33 22.21
N PRO A 198 -23.70 3.24 23.55
CA PRO A 198 -22.40 3.24 24.26
C PRO A 198 -21.46 2.08 23.89
N LYS A 199 -22.02 0.94 23.51
CA LYS A 199 -21.25 -0.25 23.11
C LYS A 199 -20.87 -0.24 21.62
N GLY A 200 -21.34 0.75 20.87
CA GLY A 200 -21.33 0.74 19.41
C GLY A 200 -22.21 -0.37 18.84
N ARG A 201 -22.89 -0.12 17.72
CA ARG A 201 -23.44 -1.21 16.90
C ARG A 201 -22.41 -1.61 15.85
N ALA A 202 -22.28 -2.92 15.63
CA ALA A 202 -21.47 -3.44 14.54
C ALA A 202 -22.01 -3.03 13.16
N HIS A 203 -23.33 -2.80 13.04
CA HIS A 203 -23.97 -2.38 11.79
C HIS A 203 -24.85 -1.15 12.02
N ILE A 204 -24.60 -0.09 11.25
CA ILE A 204 -25.39 1.13 11.21
C ILE A 204 -26.33 1.07 9.99
N PRO A 205 -27.64 1.28 10.15
CA PRO A 205 -28.62 1.04 9.10
C PRO A 205 -28.72 2.19 8.08
N TYR A 206 -27.60 2.62 7.49
CA TYR A 206 -27.62 3.69 6.47
C TYR A 206 -28.46 3.32 5.25
N ARG A 207 -28.61 2.03 4.96
CA ARG A 207 -29.31 1.50 3.78
C ARG A 207 -30.84 1.57 3.85
N ASP A 208 -31.41 1.87 5.01
CA ASP A 208 -32.86 1.92 5.23
C ASP A 208 -33.55 3.08 4.48
N SER A 209 -32.79 4.10 4.07
CA SER A 209 -33.27 5.18 3.20
C SER A 209 -32.17 5.70 2.27
N LYS A 210 -32.56 6.27 1.13
CA LYS A 210 -31.62 6.96 0.22
C LYS A 210 -30.99 8.18 0.89
N LEU A 211 -31.73 8.90 1.72
CA LEU A 211 -31.24 10.07 2.47
C LEU A 211 -30.06 9.69 3.37
N THR A 212 -30.22 8.65 4.21
CA THR A 212 -29.17 8.20 5.13
C THR A 212 -27.95 7.65 4.41
N ARG A 213 -28.11 7.08 3.21
CA ARG A 213 -26.97 6.69 2.36
C ARG A 213 -26.25 7.90 1.77
N VAL A 214 -26.96 8.90 1.25
CA VAL A 214 -26.32 10.13 0.73
C VAL A 214 -25.57 10.88 1.84
N LEU A 215 -26.08 10.82 3.07
CA LEU A 215 -25.50 11.48 4.26
C LEU A 215 -24.58 10.58 5.09
N GLU A 216 -24.21 9.41 4.59
CA GLU A 216 -23.40 8.43 5.33
C GLU A 216 -22.07 9.03 5.81
N ASP A 217 -21.38 9.77 4.93
CA ASP A 217 -20.16 10.49 5.29
C ASP A 217 -20.39 11.58 6.37
N SER A 218 -21.58 12.20 6.36
CA SER A 218 -21.96 13.26 7.30
C SER A 218 -22.33 12.74 8.70
N LEU A 219 -22.69 11.46 8.84
CA LEU A 219 -23.17 10.90 10.09
C LEU A 219 -22.25 9.76 10.52
N GLY A 220 -21.18 10.06 11.26
CA GLY A 220 -20.20 9.08 11.72
C GLY A 220 -19.03 8.81 10.75
N GLY A 221 -19.02 9.46 9.57
CA GLY A 221 -17.99 9.29 8.55
C GLY A 221 -16.94 10.40 8.51
N ASN A 222 -16.36 10.60 7.33
CA ASN A 222 -15.35 11.62 7.04
C ASN A 222 -15.98 12.96 6.66
N CYS A 223 -16.55 13.66 7.64
CA CYS A 223 -17.16 14.97 7.43
C CYS A 223 -17.15 15.81 8.71
N LYS A 224 -16.99 17.13 8.58
CA LYS A 224 -17.29 18.07 9.65
C LYS A 224 -18.76 18.47 9.52
N THR A 225 -19.59 18.02 10.46
CA THR A 225 -21.04 18.12 10.33
C THR A 225 -21.62 19.03 11.40
N THR A 226 -22.42 19.99 10.95
CA THR A 226 -23.19 20.91 11.80
C THR A 226 -24.67 20.66 11.54
N MET A 227 -25.43 20.39 12.61
CA MET A 227 -26.88 20.26 12.54
C MET A 227 -27.54 21.52 13.11
N MET A 228 -28.43 22.15 12.34
CA MET A 228 -29.24 23.27 12.80
C MET A 228 -30.66 22.79 13.12
N ALA A 229 -31.05 22.88 14.39
CA ALA A 229 -32.37 22.46 14.85
C ALA A 229 -33.31 23.67 14.92
N MET A 230 -34.20 23.78 13.94
CA MET A 230 -35.17 24.88 13.87
C MET A 230 -36.39 24.57 14.73
N ILE A 231 -36.74 25.48 15.64
CA ILE A 231 -37.88 25.32 16.55
C ILE A 231 -38.80 26.53 16.46
N SER A 232 -40.08 26.32 16.76
CA SER A 232 -41.05 27.41 16.89
C SER A 232 -41.30 27.72 18.37
N PRO A 233 -41.34 29.02 18.75
CA PRO A 233 -41.67 29.44 20.11
C PRO A 233 -43.18 29.38 20.40
N ALA A 234 -44.01 29.12 19.39
CA ALA A 234 -45.47 29.07 19.53
C ALA A 234 -45.91 27.89 20.40
N LEU A 235 -46.94 28.11 21.24
CA LEU A 235 -47.44 27.09 22.17
C LEU A 235 -47.98 25.86 21.43
N GLU A 236 -48.62 26.07 20.29
CA GLU A 236 -49.17 25.03 19.42
C GLU A 236 -48.08 24.09 18.90
N ALA A 237 -46.86 24.60 18.74
CA ALA A 237 -45.71 23.85 18.24
C ALA A 237 -44.88 23.18 19.35
N PHE A 238 -45.27 23.31 20.63
CA PHE A 238 -44.49 22.82 21.77
C PHE A 238 -44.04 21.36 21.63
N THR A 239 -44.96 20.47 21.23
CA THR A 239 -44.70 19.03 21.10
C THR A 239 -43.67 18.72 20.02
N GLU A 240 -43.73 19.43 18.89
CA GLU A 240 -42.80 19.28 17.77
C GLU A 240 -41.44 19.90 18.11
N SER A 241 -41.42 21.12 18.66
CA SER A 241 -40.19 21.77 19.14
C SER A 241 -39.44 20.92 20.17
N LEU A 242 -40.14 20.31 21.12
CA LEU A 242 -39.54 19.37 22.08
C LEU A 242 -38.98 18.11 21.40
N SER A 243 -39.67 17.60 20.38
CA SER A 243 -39.22 16.43 19.62
C SER A 243 -37.93 16.74 18.84
N THR A 244 -37.87 17.90 18.20
CA THR A 244 -36.69 18.42 17.48
C THR A 244 -35.51 18.61 18.43
N LEU A 245 -35.72 19.20 19.61
CA LEU A 245 -34.66 19.36 20.63
C LEU A 245 -34.13 18.01 21.14
N LYS A 246 -35.01 17.04 21.40
CA LYS A 246 -34.61 15.68 21.80
C LYS A 246 -33.80 14.98 20.70
N PHE A 247 -34.18 15.20 19.44
CA PHE A 247 -33.45 14.67 18.30
C PHE A 247 -32.05 15.30 18.19
N ALA A 248 -31.95 16.62 18.27
CA ALA A 248 -30.68 17.35 18.24
C ALA A 248 -29.77 16.97 19.41
N SER A 249 -30.34 16.78 20.61
CA SER A 249 -29.61 16.32 21.79
C SER A 249 -28.96 14.94 21.56
N ARG A 250 -29.64 14.02 20.89
CA ARG A 250 -29.04 12.73 20.50
C ARG A 250 -27.94 12.93 19.44
N ALA A 251 -28.24 13.68 18.38
CA ALA A 251 -27.30 13.92 17.28
C ALA A 251 -25.98 14.56 17.75
N LYS A 252 -26.02 15.40 18.79
CA LYS A 252 -24.82 16.00 19.43
C LYS A 252 -23.78 14.97 19.88
N HIS A 253 -24.17 13.74 20.18
CA HIS A 253 -23.27 12.69 20.69
C HIS A 253 -22.61 11.87 19.57
N ILE A 254 -22.95 12.13 18.30
CA ILE A 254 -22.30 11.48 17.16
C ILE A 254 -20.85 11.95 17.07
N LYS A 255 -19.94 11.00 16.86
CA LYS A 255 -18.52 11.29 16.65
C LYS A 255 -18.16 11.01 15.19
N ASN A 256 -17.77 12.06 14.47
CA ASN A 256 -17.25 11.95 13.11
C ASN A 256 -15.71 11.85 13.12
N SER A 257 -15.14 11.18 12.13
CA SER A 257 -13.69 11.04 11.94
C SER A 257 -13.24 11.81 10.70
N ALA A 258 -13.26 13.15 10.77
CA ALA A 258 -12.89 14.02 9.66
C ALA A 258 -11.38 13.97 9.38
N ARG A 259 -11.01 13.77 8.12
CA ARG A 259 -9.65 13.68 7.58
C ARG A 259 -9.53 14.60 6.36
N VAL A 260 -8.33 15.06 6.06
CA VAL A 260 -8.08 15.86 4.85
C VAL A 260 -8.09 14.91 3.64
N ASN A 261 -8.94 15.19 2.67
CA ASN A 261 -8.97 14.45 1.40
C ASN A 261 -7.85 14.99 0.52
N GLU A 262 -6.67 14.40 0.66
CA GLU A 262 -5.51 14.71 -0.16
C GLU A 262 -5.15 13.49 -0.99
N ASP A 263 -5.30 13.61 -2.31
CA ASP A 263 -4.72 12.67 -3.26
C ASP A 263 -3.37 13.21 -3.70
N LEU A 264 -2.35 12.40 -3.44
CA LEU A 264 -1.05 12.58 -4.07
C LEU A 264 -1.15 12.02 -5.48
N ASP A 265 -0.76 12.82 -6.46
CA ASP A 265 -0.66 12.37 -7.86
C ASP A 265 -0.02 10.98 -7.89
N GLN A 266 -0.66 10.02 -8.55
CA GLN A 266 -0.13 8.66 -8.68
C GLN A 266 1.29 8.68 -9.25
N LYS A 267 1.64 9.64 -10.11
CA LYS A 267 3.04 9.81 -10.57
C LYS A 267 3.95 10.33 -9.47
N SER A 268 3.48 11.21 -8.59
CA SER A 268 4.25 11.68 -7.42
C SER A 268 4.44 10.58 -6.38
N LEU A 269 3.43 9.72 -6.18
CA LEU A 269 3.50 8.54 -5.31
C LEU A 269 4.39 7.45 -5.92
N LEU A 270 4.29 7.19 -7.23
CA LEU A 270 5.21 6.30 -7.96
C LEU A 270 6.64 6.82 -7.84
N ARG A 271 6.90 8.10 -8.10
CA ARG A 271 8.24 8.70 -7.96
C ARG A 271 8.76 8.63 -6.53
N LYS A 272 7.88 8.70 -5.53
CA LYS A 272 8.25 8.48 -4.14
C LYS A 272 8.66 7.02 -3.93
N TYR A 273 7.87 6.06 -4.42
CA TYR A 273 8.21 4.64 -4.35
C TYR A 273 9.46 4.27 -5.16
N GLU A 274 9.68 4.86 -6.33
CA GLU A 274 10.89 4.70 -7.14
C GLU A 274 12.12 5.24 -6.41
N ARG A 275 12.01 6.38 -5.72
CA ARG A 275 13.08 6.94 -4.88
C ARG A 275 13.34 6.10 -3.64
N GLU A 276 12.29 5.62 -2.98
CA GLU A 276 12.39 4.70 -1.86
C GLU A 276 13.09 3.40 -2.30
N LEU A 277 12.71 2.85 -3.47
CA LEU A 277 13.36 1.70 -4.11
C LEU A 277 14.82 1.99 -4.43
N LYS A 278 15.14 3.18 -4.97
CA LYS A 278 16.51 3.57 -5.29
C LYS A 278 17.36 3.71 -4.04
N ARG A 279 16.83 4.32 -2.98
CA ARG A 279 17.49 4.46 -1.68
C ARG A 279 17.71 3.10 -1.03
N LEU A 280 16.67 2.26 -0.97
CA LEU A 280 16.77 0.91 -0.42
C LEU A 280 17.73 0.03 -1.23
N ARG A 281 17.76 0.17 -2.57
CA ARG A 281 18.75 -0.49 -3.44
C ARG A 281 20.16 0.02 -3.17
N GLN A 282 20.36 1.33 -2.99
CA GLN A 282 21.66 1.89 -2.62
C GLN A 282 22.11 1.44 -1.23
N GLU A 283 21.21 1.39 -0.26
CA GLU A 283 21.49 0.94 1.10
C GLU A 283 21.79 -0.57 1.12
N LEU A 284 21.11 -1.36 0.28
CA LEU A 284 21.46 -2.75 -0.02
C LEU A 284 22.82 -2.85 -0.69
N ASP A 285 23.13 -2.05 -1.70
CA ASP A 285 24.41 -2.05 -2.41
C ASP A 285 25.56 -1.62 -1.50
N GLU A 286 25.36 -0.65 -0.62
CA GLU A 286 26.35 -0.22 0.37
C GLU A 286 26.55 -1.30 1.43
N ARG A 287 25.49 -1.93 1.94
CA ARG A 287 25.61 -3.10 2.82
C ARG A 287 26.27 -4.28 2.12
N THR A 288 26.01 -4.49 0.83
CA THR A 288 26.58 -5.59 0.04
C THR A 288 28.05 -5.33 -0.29
N LYS A 289 28.42 -4.07 -0.60
CA LYS A 289 29.82 -3.62 -0.74
C LYS A 289 30.60 -3.75 0.56
N ASN A 290 29.95 -3.52 1.70
CA ASN A 290 30.57 -3.69 3.02
C ASN A 290 30.62 -5.16 3.48
N LEU A 291 29.88 -6.08 2.86
CA LEU A 291 29.83 -7.50 3.23
C LEU A 291 30.67 -8.42 2.34
N VAL A 292 31.12 -7.96 1.17
CA VAL A 292 31.98 -8.78 0.30
C VAL A 292 33.20 -7.99 -0.14
N ASP A 293 34.15 -7.90 0.78
CA ASP A 293 35.51 -7.53 0.43
C ASP A 293 36.11 -8.67 -0.41
N LYS A 294 35.90 -8.60 -1.73
CA LYS A 294 36.29 -9.63 -2.72
C LYS A 294 37.78 -10.00 -2.61
N ARG A 295 38.61 -9.06 -2.12
CA ARG A 295 40.03 -9.29 -1.81
C ARG A 295 40.25 -10.15 -0.58
N ALA A 296 39.49 -9.93 0.49
CA ALA A 296 39.59 -10.74 1.71
C ALA A 296 39.14 -12.19 1.46
N LEU A 297 38.08 -12.39 0.67
CA LEU A 297 37.58 -13.73 0.34
C LEU A 297 38.59 -14.53 -0.52
N LEU A 298 39.23 -13.88 -1.50
CA LEU A 298 40.26 -14.51 -2.33
C LEU A 298 41.54 -14.82 -1.54
N GLN A 299 41.94 -13.93 -0.63
CA GLN A 299 43.08 -14.18 0.26
C GLN A 299 42.82 -15.34 1.23
N LEU A 300 41.60 -15.45 1.76
CA LEU A 300 41.19 -16.56 2.62
C LEU A 300 41.13 -17.89 1.87
N ASP A 301 40.64 -17.90 0.61
CA ASP A 301 40.59 -19.13 -0.19
C ASP A 301 41.99 -19.60 -0.62
N GLU A 302 42.89 -18.66 -0.93
CA GLU A 302 44.28 -18.98 -1.26
C GLU A 302 45.07 -19.48 -0.03
N GLN A 303 44.87 -18.85 1.14
CA GLN A 303 45.44 -19.33 2.41
C GLN A 303 44.89 -20.71 2.79
N ARG A 304 43.60 -20.95 2.59
CA ARG A 304 42.97 -22.25 2.82
C ARG A 304 43.54 -23.32 1.89
N ARG A 305 43.72 -23.03 0.60
CA ARG A 305 44.33 -23.98 -0.36
C ARG A 305 45.78 -24.32 -0.01
N LYS A 306 46.58 -23.35 0.40
CA LYS A 306 47.96 -23.61 0.89
C LYS A 306 47.94 -24.48 2.15
N ALA A 307 47.09 -24.16 3.12
CA ALA A 307 46.98 -24.95 4.35
C ALA A 307 46.50 -26.39 4.11
N GLU A 308 45.55 -26.61 3.18
CA GLU A 308 45.12 -27.95 2.79
C GLU A 308 46.25 -28.74 2.08
N ALA A 309 47.05 -28.09 1.23
CA ALA A 309 48.18 -28.72 0.55
C ALA A 309 49.32 -29.09 1.51
N ASP A 310 49.69 -28.19 2.42
CA ASP A 310 50.74 -28.43 3.43
C ASP A 310 50.31 -29.53 4.41
N LYS A 311 49.03 -29.55 4.80
CA LYS A 311 48.45 -30.62 5.62
C LYS A 311 48.49 -31.97 4.90
N LEU A 312 48.17 -32.01 3.61
CA LEU A 312 48.19 -33.27 2.86
C LEU A 312 49.61 -33.82 2.74
N ARG A 313 50.61 -32.95 2.52
CA ARG A 313 52.03 -33.32 2.50
C ARG A 313 52.49 -33.88 3.84
N ALA A 314 52.17 -33.21 4.94
CA ALA A 314 52.52 -33.68 6.28
C ALA A 314 51.90 -35.05 6.60
N ILE A 315 50.65 -35.29 6.18
CA ILE A 315 49.99 -36.60 6.36
C ILE A 315 50.70 -37.68 5.53
N THR A 316 51.04 -37.42 4.27
CA THR A 316 51.77 -38.39 3.44
C THR A 316 53.17 -38.69 3.95
N GLU A 317 53.89 -37.69 4.47
CA GLU A 317 55.21 -37.89 5.10
C GLU A 317 55.10 -38.74 6.37
N LEU A 318 54.09 -38.49 7.22
CA LEU A 318 53.80 -39.31 8.40
C LEU A 318 53.44 -40.75 8.05
N GLU A 319 52.67 -40.96 6.97
CA GLU A 319 52.31 -42.30 6.50
C GLU A 319 53.51 -43.06 5.94
N GLN A 320 54.39 -42.40 5.18
CA GLN A 320 55.64 -42.99 4.70
C GLN A 320 56.55 -43.38 5.86
N ARG A 321 56.74 -42.47 6.83
CA ARG A 321 57.55 -42.75 8.03
C ARG A 321 56.99 -43.92 8.84
N SER A 322 55.66 -44.02 8.94
CA SER A 322 54.98 -45.14 9.60
C SER A 322 55.20 -46.47 8.88
N GLN A 323 55.21 -46.48 7.54
CA GLN A 323 55.47 -47.67 6.75
C GLN A 323 56.93 -48.12 6.82
N GLU A 324 57.88 -47.17 6.75
CA GLU A 324 59.32 -47.44 6.90
C GLU A 324 59.61 -48.04 8.28
N PHE A 325 59.02 -47.46 9.32
CA PHE A 325 59.15 -47.96 10.69
C PHE A 325 58.59 -49.39 10.85
N LEU A 326 57.43 -49.69 10.24
CA LEU A 326 56.86 -51.05 10.25
C LEU A 326 57.76 -52.06 9.53
N LYS A 327 58.43 -51.64 8.47
CA LYS A 327 59.36 -52.49 7.71
C LYS A 327 60.63 -52.76 8.50
N GLU A 328 61.21 -51.73 9.11
CA GLU A 328 62.39 -51.84 9.97
C GLU A 328 62.11 -52.72 11.20
N LYS A 329 60.91 -52.61 11.79
CA LYS A 329 60.44 -53.49 12.87
C LYS A 329 60.38 -54.95 12.44
N LYS A 330 59.89 -55.22 11.22
CA LYS A 330 59.79 -56.58 10.68
C LYS A 330 61.18 -57.18 10.39
N GLU A 331 62.08 -56.39 9.82
CA GLU A 331 63.46 -56.81 9.55
C GLU A 331 64.23 -57.11 10.84
N LYS A 332 64.01 -56.30 11.89
CA LYS A 332 64.57 -56.55 13.23
C LYS A 332 64.06 -57.87 13.83
N MET A 333 62.76 -58.14 13.72
CA MET A 333 62.16 -59.40 14.18
C MET A 333 62.77 -60.62 13.48
N ASP A 334 63.00 -60.54 12.16
CA ASP A 334 63.59 -61.63 11.37
C ASP A 334 65.07 -61.85 11.72
N LEU A 335 65.82 -60.77 12.01
CA LEU A 335 67.20 -60.82 12.49
C LEU A 335 67.30 -61.45 13.88
N GLU A 336 66.42 -61.08 14.81
CA GLU A 336 66.34 -61.70 16.15
C GLU A 336 66.00 -63.18 16.07
N ALA A 337 65.09 -63.58 15.18
CA ALA A 337 64.78 -64.99 14.93
C ALA A 337 65.99 -65.76 14.37
N ARG A 338 66.76 -65.15 13.46
CA ARG A 338 68.00 -65.75 12.91
C ARG A 338 69.11 -65.86 13.94
N ILE A 339 69.31 -64.86 14.80
CA ILE A 339 70.30 -64.89 15.87
C ILE A 339 69.95 -66.00 16.85
N ASN A 340 68.69 -66.07 17.30
CA ASN A 340 68.24 -67.15 18.18
C ASN A 340 68.40 -68.54 17.54
N ALA A 341 68.10 -68.69 16.25
CA ALA A 341 68.31 -69.94 15.52
C ALA A 341 69.79 -70.32 15.42
N MET A 342 70.68 -69.35 15.18
CA MET A 342 72.13 -69.56 15.10
C MET A 342 72.73 -69.91 16.46
N GLN A 343 72.25 -69.28 17.54
CA GLN A 343 72.63 -69.57 18.92
C GLN A 343 72.18 -70.97 19.35
N SER A 344 71.00 -71.41 18.89
CA SER A 344 70.49 -72.78 19.07
C SER A 344 71.36 -73.82 18.35
N GLN A 345 71.95 -73.44 17.22
CA GLN A 345 72.81 -74.31 16.40
C GLN A 345 74.25 -74.40 16.93
N MET A 346 74.73 -73.37 17.64
CA MET A 346 76.04 -73.39 18.33
C MET A 346 76.04 -74.21 19.63
N LEU A 347 74.88 -74.49 20.22
CA LEU A 347 74.77 -75.27 21.46
C LEU A 347 74.81 -76.80 21.22
N VAL A 348 74.81 -77.25 19.96
CA VAL A 348 74.82 -78.67 19.58
C VAL A 348 75.95 -78.94 18.59
N GLY A 349 77.19 -79.03 19.07
CA GLY A 349 78.33 -79.32 18.20
C GLY A 349 79.70 -79.38 18.87
N GLY A 350 79.94 -80.40 19.70
CA GLY A 350 81.23 -81.11 19.84
C GLY A 350 82.53 -80.34 20.12
N SER A 351 82.95 -80.36 21.39
CA SER A 351 84.33 -80.62 21.87
C SER A 351 85.54 -80.09 21.06
N ASN A 352 86.13 -78.98 21.51
CA ASN A 352 87.38 -78.96 22.31
C ASN A 352 87.88 -77.51 22.48
N GLN A 353 88.12 -77.14 23.75
CA GLN A 353 88.77 -75.94 24.27
C GLN A 353 88.22 -74.57 23.83
N ARG A 354 87.37 -73.97 24.69
CA ARG A 354 87.23 -72.51 24.80
C ARG A 354 87.14 -72.10 26.28
N PRO A 355 87.77 -70.99 26.68
CA PRO A 355 87.89 -70.55 28.07
C PRO A 355 86.58 -69.86 28.52
N GLU A 356 85.54 -70.63 28.85
CA GLU A 356 84.22 -70.05 29.19
C GLU A 356 83.62 -70.52 30.53
N ASP A 357 84.41 -71.20 31.39
CA ASP A 357 83.93 -71.78 32.66
C ASP A 357 84.46 -71.09 33.93
N THR A 358 84.49 -69.75 33.93
CA THR A 358 84.70 -68.97 35.17
C THR A 358 83.35 -68.47 35.69
N SER A 359 83.06 -68.61 36.98
CA SER A 359 81.85 -68.07 37.63
C SER A 359 81.63 -66.58 37.33
N GLU A 360 82.72 -65.83 37.19
CA GLU A 360 82.72 -64.41 36.84
C GLU A 360 82.29 -64.15 35.39
N PHE A 361 82.63 -65.05 34.45
CA PHE A 361 82.24 -64.93 33.04
C PHE A 361 80.75 -65.19 32.85
N ARG A 362 80.17 -66.19 33.54
CA ARG A 362 78.72 -66.45 33.52
C ARG A 362 77.92 -65.34 34.20
N ALA A 363 78.43 -64.76 35.29
CA ALA A 363 77.81 -63.63 35.97
C ALA A 363 77.84 -62.37 35.09
N MET A 364 78.98 -62.05 34.46
CA MET A 364 79.07 -60.96 33.49
C MET A 364 78.13 -61.17 32.30
N LEU A 365 78.02 -62.40 31.80
CA LEU A 365 77.11 -62.72 30.70
C LEU A 365 75.64 -62.53 31.13
N GLN A 366 75.25 -62.98 32.33
CA GLN A 366 73.91 -62.78 32.87
C GLN A 366 73.61 -61.30 33.14
N GLU A 367 74.58 -60.54 33.64
CA GLU A 367 74.45 -59.12 33.89
C GLU A 367 74.27 -58.37 32.56
N GLU A 368 75.06 -58.70 31.54
CA GLU A 368 74.93 -58.12 30.20
C GLU A 368 73.60 -58.52 29.54
N HIS A 369 73.15 -59.77 29.71
CA HIS A 369 71.82 -60.22 29.27
C HIS A 369 70.67 -59.52 30.01
N ALA A 370 70.84 -59.19 31.29
CA ALA A 370 69.85 -58.42 32.06
C ALA A 370 69.85 -56.96 31.62
N ARG A 371 71.03 -56.40 31.32
CA ARG A 371 71.20 -55.04 30.81
C ARG A 371 70.54 -54.87 29.45
N ILE A 372 70.82 -55.78 28.53
CA ILE A 372 70.22 -55.83 27.20
C ILE A 372 68.71 -55.97 27.30
N ARG A 373 68.19 -56.86 28.18
CA ARG A 373 66.74 -57.00 28.39
C ARG A 373 66.09 -55.71 28.94
N ASN A 374 66.69 -55.07 29.92
CA ASN A 374 66.19 -53.79 30.45
C ASN A 374 66.22 -52.68 29.41
N GLU A 375 67.26 -52.62 28.58
CA GLU A 375 67.34 -51.68 27.48
C GLU A 375 66.24 -51.94 26.44
N TYR A 376 65.96 -53.20 26.12
CA TYR A 376 64.85 -53.58 25.25
C TYR A 376 63.48 -53.26 25.85
N GLU A 377 63.24 -53.54 27.13
CA GLU A 377 61.96 -53.23 27.79
C GLU A 377 61.71 -51.72 27.83
N THR A 378 62.75 -50.93 28.12
CA THR A 378 62.64 -49.46 28.13
C THR A 378 62.31 -48.96 26.72
N ARG A 379 63.03 -49.45 25.71
CA ARG A 379 62.82 -49.07 24.32
C ARG A 379 61.44 -49.53 23.79
N LEU A 380 60.90 -50.63 24.31
CA LEU A 380 59.55 -51.09 23.98
C LEU A 380 58.48 -50.17 24.57
N ARG A 381 58.66 -49.71 25.82
CA ARG A 381 57.75 -48.75 26.46
C ARG A 381 57.77 -47.40 25.75
N ASP A 382 58.94 -46.91 25.36
CA ASP A 382 59.07 -45.66 24.60
C ASP A 382 58.33 -45.76 23.25
N LEU A 383 58.48 -46.90 22.55
CA LEU A 383 57.77 -47.15 21.29
C LEU A 383 56.25 -47.29 21.45
N GLU A 384 55.77 -47.82 22.58
CA GLU A 384 54.34 -47.88 22.88
C GLU A 384 53.75 -46.51 23.21
N ALA A 385 54.50 -45.67 23.93
CA ALA A 385 54.12 -44.28 24.20
C ALA A 385 54.04 -43.45 22.91
N ASP A 386 55.07 -43.54 22.05
CA ASP A 386 55.07 -42.89 20.72
C ASP A 386 53.88 -43.34 19.86
N ARG A 387 53.50 -44.63 19.98
CA ARG A 387 52.34 -45.17 19.26
C ARG A 387 51.03 -44.57 19.75
N GLN A 388 50.84 -44.45 21.06
CA GLN A 388 49.65 -43.82 21.63
C GLN A 388 49.55 -42.35 21.22
N GLU A 389 50.65 -41.60 21.27
CA GLU A 389 50.68 -40.20 20.85
C GLU A 389 50.34 -40.03 19.36
N ALA A 390 50.87 -40.90 18.49
CA ALA A 390 50.54 -40.89 17.07
C ALA A 390 49.06 -41.26 16.79
N GLU A 391 48.50 -42.19 17.57
CA GLU A 391 47.10 -42.63 17.46
C GLU A 391 46.13 -41.53 17.90
N GLU A 392 46.44 -40.82 18.99
CA GLU A 392 45.72 -39.63 19.44
C GLU A 392 45.79 -38.48 18.42
N GLY A 393 46.97 -38.24 17.85
CA GLY A 393 47.16 -37.28 16.76
C GLY A 393 46.29 -37.59 15.54
N ARG A 394 46.22 -38.86 15.11
CA ARG A 394 45.33 -39.31 14.04
C ARG A 394 43.86 -39.09 14.37
N ALA A 395 43.43 -39.41 15.59
CA ALA A 395 42.05 -39.20 16.03
C ALA A 395 41.67 -37.70 16.02
N GLN A 396 42.59 -36.82 16.42
CA GLN A 396 42.40 -35.38 16.39
C GLN A 396 42.28 -34.84 14.95
N VAL A 397 43.14 -35.30 14.04
CA VAL A 397 43.04 -34.97 12.60
C VAL A 397 41.70 -35.44 12.01
N GLY A 398 41.22 -36.62 12.40
CA GLY A 398 39.92 -37.15 12.02
C GLY A 398 38.74 -36.27 12.46
N ARG A 399 38.76 -35.81 13.72
CA ARG A 399 37.75 -34.86 14.25
C ARG A 399 37.74 -33.54 13.48
N TYR A 400 38.92 -32.97 13.21
CA TYR A 400 39.04 -31.75 12.40
C TYR A 400 38.52 -31.94 10.97
N LYS A 401 38.80 -33.09 10.33
CA LYS A 401 38.29 -33.42 8.99
C LYS A 401 36.75 -33.47 8.96
N ALA A 402 36.12 -34.04 9.99
CA ALA A 402 34.67 -34.11 10.08
C ALA A 402 34.02 -32.72 10.21
N VAL A 403 34.63 -31.80 10.97
CA VAL A 403 34.14 -30.41 11.09
C VAL A 403 34.25 -29.67 9.75
N LEU A 404 35.36 -29.83 9.03
CA LEU A 404 35.56 -29.20 7.72
C LEU A 404 34.58 -29.72 6.66
N LEU A 405 34.26 -31.03 6.68
CA LEU A 405 33.25 -31.59 5.79
C LEU A 405 31.86 -31.01 6.06
N LYS A 406 31.47 -30.87 7.33
CA LYS A 406 30.20 -30.20 7.69
C LYS A 406 30.17 -28.74 7.22
N GLN A 407 31.27 -28.00 7.36
CA GLN A 407 31.35 -26.62 6.86
C GLN A 407 31.23 -26.55 5.33
N ARG A 408 31.84 -27.51 4.60
CA ARG A 408 31.69 -27.63 3.14
C ARG A 408 30.24 -27.88 2.75
N ASP A 409 29.55 -28.80 3.41
CA ASP A 409 28.16 -29.13 3.09
C ASP A 409 27.22 -27.94 3.34
N ILE A 410 27.45 -27.19 4.42
CA ILE A 410 26.74 -25.94 4.71
C ILE A 410 26.98 -24.91 3.62
N MET A 411 28.24 -24.73 3.18
CA MET A 411 28.56 -23.83 2.08
C MET A 411 27.83 -24.21 0.79
N ILE A 412 27.84 -25.50 0.41
CA ILE A 412 27.16 -25.98 -0.80
C ILE A 412 25.65 -25.69 -0.72
N ALA A 413 25.02 -25.95 0.43
CA ALA A 413 23.60 -25.67 0.64
C ALA A 413 23.29 -24.16 0.57
N LEU A 414 24.16 -23.30 1.10
CA LEU A 414 24.03 -21.85 1.00
C LEU A 414 24.17 -21.36 -0.44
N THR A 415 25.15 -21.88 -1.19
CA THR A 415 25.35 -21.55 -2.61
C THR A 415 24.15 -21.99 -3.45
N ALA A 416 23.59 -23.16 -3.20
CA ALA A 416 22.38 -23.64 -3.89
C ALA A 416 21.17 -22.72 -3.63
N ARG A 417 20.94 -22.31 -2.38
CA ARG A 417 19.86 -21.37 -2.03
C ARG A 417 20.05 -19.99 -2.63
N LEU A 418 21.29 -19.52 -2.77
CA LEU A 418 21.59 -18.25 -3.44
C LEU A 418 21.21 -18.33 -4.92
N ASN A 419 21.63 -19.39 -5.61
CA ASN A 419 21.29 -19.57 -7.03
C ASN A 419 19.77 -19.65 -7.27
N GLU A 420 19.02 -20.34 -6.40
CA GLU A 420 17.55 -20.43 -6.51
C GLU A 420 16.86 -19.06 -6.33
N ARG A 421 17.41 -18.20 -5.47
CA ARG A 421 16.93 -16.82 -5.31
C ARG A 421 17.25 -15.97 -6.54
N ASP A 422 18.44 -16.12 -7.12
CA ASP A 422 18.83 -15.41 -8.34
C ASP A 422 17.93 -15.81 -9.52
N GLU A 423 17.62 -17.10 -9.69
CA GLU A 423 16.64 -17.56 -10.70
C GLU A 423 15.25 -16.95 -10.48
N THR A 424 14.81 -16.85 -9.22
CA THR A 424 13.52 -16.24 -8.89
C THR A 424 13.49 -14.75 -9.23
N ILE A 425 14.58 -14.03 -8.98
CA ILE A 425 14.72 -12.62 -9.34
C ILE A 425 14.65 -12.45 -10.86
N ILE A 426 15.34 -13.30 -11.62
CA ILE A 426 15.32 -13.25 -13.09
C ILE A 426 13.90 -13.45 -13.63
N ARG A 427 13.17 -14.46 -13.12
CA ARG A 427 11.77 -14.72 -13.50
C ARG A 427 10.85 -13.53 -13.21
N MET A 428 10.98 -12.92 -12.03
CA MET A 428 10.19 -11.72 -11.70
C MET A 428 10.52 -10.53 -12.61
N GLN A 429 11.78 -10.39 -13.03
CA GLN A 429 12.18 -9.36 -13.99
C GLN A 429 11.59 -9.61 -15.39
N GLU A 430 11.47 -10.86 -15.81
CA GLU A 430 10.82 -11.23 -17.08
C GLU A 430 9.32 -10.96 -17.05
N GLU A 431 8.64 -11.31 -15.95
CA GLU A 431 7.22 -11.00 -15.75
C GLU A 431 6.97 -9.49 -15.80
N LEU A 432 7.79 -8.69 -15.12
CA LEU A 432 7.70 -7.22 -15.18
C LEU A 432 7.87 -6.68 -16.60
N LYS A 433 8.84 -7.19 -17.37
CA LYS A 433 9.02 -6.80 -18.77
C LYS A 433 7.81 -7.18 -19.64
N ALA A 434 7.18 -8.33 -19.37
CA ALA A 434 5.98 -8.74 -20.08
C ALA A 434 4.80 -7.81 -19.79
N TYR A 435 4.59 -7.44 -18.52
CA TYR A 435 3.59 -6.46 -18.13
C TYR A 435 3.83 -5.09 -18.76
N ASP A 436 5.07 -4.61 -18.79
CA ASP A 436 5.42 -3.33 -19.44
C ASP A 436 5.12 -3.36 -20.95
N ALA A 437 5.36 -4.49 -21.62
CA ALA A 437 5.05 -4.66 -23.04
C ALA A 437 3.54 -4.68 -23.30
N GLU A 438 2.76 -5.36 -22.46
CA GLU A 438 1.30 -5.37 -22.54
C GLU A 438 0.71 -3.97 -22.29
N TYR A 439 1.25 -3.25 -21.30
CA TYR A 439 0.85 -1.88 -21.00
C TYR A 439 1.06 -0.96 -22.21
N ARG A 440 2.25 -1.00 -22.84
CA ARG A 440 2.53 -0.23 -24.06
C ARG A 440 1.59 -0.58 -25.19
N ARG A 441 1.27 -1.87 -25.39
CA ARG A 441 0.32 -2.30 -26.42
C ARG A 441 -1.08 -1.69 -26.19
N VAL A 442 -1.53 -1.63 -24.93
CA VAL A 442 -2.83 -1.03 -24.59
C VAL A 442 -2.80 0.48 -24.80
N GLU A 443 -1.69 1.14 -24.47
CA GLU A 443 -1.48 2.58 -24.70
C GLU A 443 -1.50 2.90 -26.21
N ASP A 444 -0.75 2.16 -27.02
CA ASP A 444 -0.75 2.30 -28.49
C ASP A 444 -2.15 2.08 -29.10
N ALA A 445 -2.91 1.11 -28.57
CA ALA A 445 -4.28 0.84 -29.03
C ALA A 445 -5.24 1.99 -28.66
N LEU A 446 -5.06 2.59 -27.48
CA LEU A 446 -5.83 3.75 -27.05
C LEU A 446 -5.52 4.97 -27.92
N ASP A 447 -4.25 5.19 -28.26
CA ASP A 447 -3.82 6.27 -29.15
C ASP A 447 -4.37 6.08 -30.57
N ALA A 448 -4.34 4.85 -31.09
CA ALA A 448 -4.95 4.52 -32.39
C ALA A 448 -6.46 4.79 -32.40
N LYS A 449 -7.19 4.38 -31.35
CA LYS A 449 -8.63 4.66 -31.22
C LYS A 449 -8.91 6.14 -31.10
N THR A 450 -8.06 6.87 -30.39
CA THR A 450 -8.17 8.33 -30.26
C THR A 450 -7.97 9.00 -31.62
N ALA A 451 -7.00 8.56 -32.42
CA ALA A 451 -6.77 9.05 -33.77
C ALA A 451 -7.94 8.75 -34.72
N GLU A 452 -8.51 7.53 -34.69
CA GLU A 452 -9.72 7.17 -35.44
C GLU A 452 -10.90 8.09 -35.08
N LEU A 453 -11.09 8.36 -33.80
CA LEU A 453 -12.17 9.21 -33.30
C LEU A 453 -11.99 10.65 -33.79
N ILE A 454 -10.75 11.16 -33.81
CA ILE A 454 -10.43 12.47 -34.39
C ILE A 454 -10.73 12.50 -35.90
N ALA A 455 -10.37 11.45 -36.64
CA ALA A 455 -10.60 11.36 -38.09
C ALA A 455 -12.10 11.31 -38.44
N LEU A 456 -12.87 10.45 -37.76
CA LEU A 456 -14.33 10.37 -37.89
C LEU A 456 -14.98 11.73 -37.58
N ARG A 457 -14.50 12.42 -36.55
CA ARG A 457 -14.99 13.74 -36.17
C ARG A 457 -14.71 14.80 -37.25
N ARG A 458 -13.55 14.76 -37.91
CA ARG A 458 -13.22 15.64 -39.04
C ARG A 458 -14.11 15.34 -40.26
N ALA A 459 -14.29 14.07 -40.61
CA ALA A 459 -15.17 13.67 -41.71
C ALA A 459 -16.63 14.10 -41.48
N ALA A 460 -17.13 13.96 -40.24
CA ALA A 460 -18.45 14.45 -39.86
C ALA A 460 -18.59 15.97 -39.99
N MET A 461 -17.53 16.73 -39.66
CA MET A 461 -17.51 18.19 -39.87
C MET A 461 -17.51 18.56 -41.35
N GLN A 462 -16.73 17.88 -42.19
CA GLN A 462 -16.69 18.11 -43.65
C GLN A 462 -18.04 17.79 -44.30
N HIS A 463 -18.63 16.64 -43.99
CA HIS A 463 -19.95 16.25 -44.51
C HIS A 463 -21.05 17.22 -44.05
N SER A 464 -20.99 17.73 -42.82
CA SER A 464 -21.92 18.77 -42.34
C SER A 464 -21.74 20.11 -43.08
N ALA A 465 -20.51 20.47 -43.45
CA ALA A 465 -20.20 21.70 -44.17
C ALA A 465 -20.64 21.67 -45.63
N GLU A 466 -20.57 20.51 -46.28
CA GLU A 466 -20.91 20.28 -47.70
C GLU A 466 -22.38 19.88 -47.92
N SER A 467 -23.11 19.49 -46.86
CA SER A 467 -24.53 19.13 -46.95
C SER A 467 -25.42 20.35 -47.26
N PRO A 468 -26.34 20.26 -48.23
CA PRO A 468 -27.29 21.34 -48.56
C PRO A 468 -28.27 21.65 -47.43
N HIS A 469 -28.41 20.74 -46.45
CA HIS A 469 -29.11 20.96 -45.20
C HIS A 469 -28.11 20.79 -44.05
N ARG A 470 -27.58 21.91 -43.54
CA ARG A 470 -26.71 21.91 -42.36
C ARG A 470 -27.53 21.46 -41.14
N ASN A 471 -27.07 20.42 -40.46
CA ASN A 471 -27.69 19.97 -39.21
C ASN A 471 -27.09 20.75 -38.03
N PRO A 472 -27.84 21.68 -37.41
CA PRO A 472 -27.33 22.57 -36.36
C PRO A 472 -26.92 21.83 -35.08
N ASP A 473 -27.54 20.68 -34.78
CA ASP A 473 -27.22 19.86 -33.61
C ASP A 473 -25.85 19.18 -33.77
N LEU A 474 -25.53 18.76 -35.00
CA LEU A 474 -24.24 18.18 -35.35
C LEU A 474 -23.11 19.22 -35.27
N VAL A 475 -23.37 20.46 -35.70
CA VAL A 475 -22.41 21.57 -35.60
C VAL A 475 -22.16 21.95 -34.13
N ASN A 476 -23.20 22.02 -33.30
CA ASN A 476 -23.07 22.28 -31.87
C ASN A 476 -22.33 21.15 -31.12
N ALA A 477 -22.55 19.89 -31.47
CA ALA A 477 -21.85 18.75 -30.85
C ALA A 477 -20.36 18.66 -31.28
N LEU A 478 -20.01 19.14 -32.47
CA LEU A 478 -18.65 19.08 -33.01
C LEU A 478 -17.81 20.35 -32.74
N GLY A 479 -18.44 21.51 -32.51
CA GLY A 479 -17.83 22.84 -32.41
C GLY A 479 -16.97 23.16 -31.17
N GLY A 480 -16.77 22.22 -30.25
CA GLY A 480 -15.98 22.44 -29.03
C GLY A 480 -14.45 22.42 -29.18
N TRP A 481 -13.91 22.25 -30.40
CA TRP A 481 -12.46 22.00 -30.61
C TRP A 481 -11.81 22.84 -31.73
N ALA A 482 -12.47 23.86 -32.25
CA ALA A 482 -11.91 24.74 -33.28
C ALA A 482 -11.01 25.86 -32.73
N GLY A 483 -10.59 25.78 -31.46
CA GLY A 483 -9.94 26.87 -30.75
C GLY A 483 -8.52 26.61 -30.27
N ASN A 484 -7.72 25.72 -30.89
CA ASN A 484 -6.29 25.63 -30.55
C ASN A 484 -5.37 24.90 -31.56
N ALA A 485 -5.42 25.25 -32.86
CA ALA A 485 -4.47 24.68 -33.83
C ALA A 485 -4.00 25.67 -34.91
N ASN A 486 -4.02 26.98 -34.64
CA ASN A 486 -3.42 27.97 -35.54
C ASN A 486 -2.62 29.01 -34.74
N GLY A 487 -1.39 28.66 -34.40
CA GLY A 487 -0.47 29.52 -33.64
C GLY A 487 0.94 28.96 -33.66
N GLY A 488 1.54 28.85 -34.85
CA GLY A 488 2.91 28.35 -34.98
C GLY A 488 3.36 28.25 -36.43
N GLY A 489 3.58 29.39 -37.09
CA GLY A 489 4.21 29.43 -38.40
C GLY A 489 4.06 30.76 -39.11
N GLY A 490 5.02 31.67 -38.93
CA GLY A 490 5.16 32.85 -39.79
C GLY A 490 5.69 34.09 -39.07
N GLY A 491 7.02 34.23 -39.01
CA GLY A 491 7.69 35.45 -38.56
C GLY A 491 9.20 35.25 -38.51
N GLY A 492 9.87 35.37 -39.66
CA GLY A 492 11.33 35.41 -39.76
C GLY A 492 11.90 36.77 -39.35
N GLY A 493 13.15 36.74 -38.89
CA GLY A 493 13.97 37.88 -38.48
C GLY A 493 15.19 37.38 -37.73
#